data_AF-A0A3D8YIL5-F1
#
_entry.id   AF-A0A3D8YIL5-F1
#
_cell.length_a   1.000
_cell.length_b   1.000
_cell.length_c   1.000
_cell.angle_alpha   90.00
_cell.angle_beta   90.00
_cell.angle_gamma   90.00
#
_symmetry.space_group_name_H-M   'P 1'
#
loop_
_entity.id
_entity.type
_entity.pdbx_description
1 polymer ?
#
loop_
_entity_poly.entity_id
_entity_poly.type
_entity_poly.pdbx_seq_one_letter_code
_entity_poly.pdbx_strand_id
1 'polypeptide(L)'
;IGAGDQGLMFGYACKETETLMPLPIHLAHQLTFALAQKRKDNTLPFLRPDGKSQVSVRYENNKPVSIDTIVISTQHSPEVSQKHLKEAVIEEIVY
;
A
#
# COMPACT_ATOMS: atom_id res chain seq x y z
N ILE A 1 33.16 20.44 -9.83
CA ILE A 1 32.12 20.12 -8.82
C ILE A 1 32.30 18.65 -8.46
N GLY A 2 32.53 18.34 -7.18
CA GLY A 2 32.67 16.99 -6.66
C GLY A 2 31.53 16.65 -5.70
N ALA A 3 31.48 15.41 -5.20
CA ALA A 3 30.50 15.01 -4.19
C ALA A 3 30.63 15.88 -2.93
N GLY A 4 29.49 16.23 -2.31
CA GLY A 4 29.43 17.03 -1.09
C GLY A 4 29.74 16.25 0.19
N ASP A 5 29.65 14.91 0.14
CA ASP A 5 29.99 13.99 1.21
C ASP A 5 30.28 12.58 0.64
N GLN A 6 30.90 11.73 1.44
CA GLN A 6 31.06 10.31 1.16
C GLN A 6 29.71 9.58 1.32
N GLY A 7 29.37 8.70 0.39
CA GLY A 7 28.13 7.95 0.44
C GLY A 7 28.13 6.73 -0.49
N LEU A 8 27.31 5.75 -0.13
CA LEU A 8 27.03 4.57 -0.95
C LEU A 8 25.54 4.58 -1.32
N MET A 9 25.25 4.36 -2.60
CA MET A 9 23.90 4.40 -3.14
C MET A 9 23.62 3.09 -3.88
N PHE A 10 22.40 2.57 -3.74
CA PHE A 10 21.91 1.42 -4.49
C PHE A 10 20.68 1.83 -5.30
N GLY A 11 20.66 1.39 -6.57
CA GLY A 11 19.47 1.40 -7.41
C GLY A 11 19.00 -0.03 -7.64
N TYR A 12 17.69 -0.23 -7.74
CA TYR A 12 17.09 -1.54 -8.01
C TYR A 12 15.94 -1.42 -8.99
N ALA A 13 15.80 -2.40 -9.88
CA ALA A 13 14.68 -2.56 -10.79
C ALA A 13 14.45 -4.06 -11.06
N CYS A 14 13.20 -4.47 -11.25
CA CYS A 14 12.84 -5.86 -11.59
C CYS A 14 11.61 -5.87 -12.50
N LYS A 15 11.29 -7.02 -13.12
CA LYS A 15 10.17 -7.13 -14.09
C LYS A 15 8.86 -7.59 -13.45
N GLU A 16 8.73 -7.53 -12.13
CA GLU A 16 7.54 -8.01 -11.42
C GLU A 16 6.31 -7.13 -11.64
N THR A 17 6.50 -5.85 -11.96
CA THR A 17 5.43 -4.88 -12.25
C THR A 17 5.78 -4.04 -13.47
N GLU A 18 4.78 -3.40 -14.09
CA GLU A 18 4.98 -2.52 -15.26
C GLU A 18 5.86 -1.29 -14.93
N THR A 19 5.88 -0.88 -13.66
CA THR A 19 6.71 0.23 -13.17
C THR A 19 8.16 -0.17 -12.84
N LEU A 20 8.52 -1.43 -13.11
CA LEU A 20 9.82 -2.03 -12.82
C LEU A 20 10.20 -2.08 -11.32
N MET A 21 9.19 -2.04 -10.45
CA MET A 21 9.34 -2.12 -8.99
C MET A 21 8.96 -3.52 -8.46
N PRO A 22 9.53 -3.96 -7.32
CA PRO A 22 9.12 -5.20 -6.66
C PRO A 22 7.61 -5.17 -6.33
N LEU A 23 6.92 -6.28 -6.56
CA LEU A 23 5.46 -6.35 -6.37
C LEU A 23 5.02 -5.99 -4.92
N PRO A 24 5.69 -6.44 -3.83
CA PRO A 24 5.20 -6.21 -2.48
C PRO A 24 5.14 -4.72 -2.10
N ILE A 25 6.21 -3.97 -2.39
CA ILE A 25 6.26 -2.53 -2.10
C ILE A 25 5.34 -1.74 -3.04
N HIS A 26 5.24 -2.17 -4.30
CA HIS A 26 4.34 -1.56 -5.26
C HIS A 26 2.88 -1.62 -4.77
N LEU A 27 2.41 -2.81 -4.36
CA LEU A 27 1.05 -2.99 -3.84
C LEU A 27 0.82 -2.23 -2.53
N ALA A 28 1.77 -2.26 -1.58
CA ALA A 28 1.65 -1.51 -0.33
C ALA A 28 1.52 0.01 -0.58
N HIS A 29 2.31 0.58 -1.51
CA HIS A 29 2.17 1.98 -1.90
C HIS A 29 0.82 2.26 -2.57
N GLN A 30 0.31 1.37 -3.43
CA GLN A 30 -1.00 1.53 -4.05
C GLN A 30 -2.14 1.55 -3.01
N LEU A 31 -2.09 0.67 -2.01
CA LEU A 31 -3.11 0.62 -0.95
C LEU A 31 -3.13 1.91 -0.10
N THR A 32 -1.97 2.41 0.31
CA THR A 32 -1.87 3.68 1.06
C THR A 32 -2.25 4.88 0.21
N PHE A 33 -1.93 4.87 -1.09
CA PHE A 33 -2.36 5.89 -2.03
C PHE A 33 -3.89 5.88 -2.21
N ALA A 34 -4.51 4.71 -2.36
CA ALA A 34 -5.96 4.55 -2.45
C ALA A 34 -6.67 4.99 -1.16
N LEU A 35 -6.17 4.65 0.03
CA LEU A 35 -6.67 5.18 1.31
C LEU A 35 -6.68 6.72 1.31
N ALA A 36 -5.58 7.34 0.87
CA ALA A 36 -5.48 8.80 0.82
C ALA A 36 -6.43 9.41 -0.21
N GLN A 37 -6.60 8.77 -1.37
CA GLN A 37 -7.54 9.22 -2.41
C GLN A 37 -8.99 9.17 -1.92
N LYS A 38 -9.45 8.00 -1.45
CA LYS A 38 -10.83 7.77 -0.98
C LYS A 38 -11.22 8.64 0.20
N ARG A 39 -10.23 9.06 1.00
CA ARG A 39 -10.41 10.07 2.04
C ARG A 39 -10.56 11.48 1.45
N LYS A 40 -9.71 11.86 0.49
CA LYS A 40 -9.67 13.22 -0.08
C LYS A 40 -10.83 13.51 -1.03
N ASP A 41 -11.33 12.50 -1.73
CA ASP A 41 -12.48 12.60 -2.63
C ASP A 41 -13.83 12.42 -1.91
N ASN A 42 -13.81 12.17 -0.59
CA ASN A 42 -14.95 11.90 0.28
C ASN A 42 -15.76 10.63 -0.07
N THR A 43 -15.22 9.68 -0.83
CA THR A 43 -15.82 8.35 -1.03
C THR A 43 -15.96 7.63 0.32
N LEU A 44 -14.92 7.70 1.16
CA LEU A 44 -14.91 7.17 2.52
C LEU A 44 -14.70 8.32 3.53
N PRO A 45 -15.74 9.12 3.81
CA PRO A 45 -15.61 10.38 4.55
C PRO A 45 -15.24 10.19 6.03
N PHE A 46 -15.38 8.96 6.56
CA PHE A 46 -15.00 8.63 7.93
C PHE A 46 -13.50 8.38 8.09
N LEU A 47 -12.71 8.27 7.01
CA LEU A 47 -11.26 8.06 7.10
C LEU A 47 -10.54 9.33 7.57
N ARG A 48 -9.46 9.14 8.34
CA ARG A 48 -8.56 10.20 8.81
C ARG A 48 -7.16 10.03 8.20
N PRO A 49 -6.26 11.02 8.32
CA PRO A 49 -5.02 11.04 7.52
C PRO A 49 -4.02 9.91 7.76
N ASP A 50 -3.95 9.34 8.97
CA ASP A 50 -3.00 8.25 9.28
C ASP A 50 -3.51 6.90 8.76
N GLY A 51 -2.66 6.20 8.02
CA GLY A 51 -2.96 4.92 7.39
C GLY A 51 -1.69 4.14 7.06
N LYS A 52 -1.72 2.83 7.28
CA LYS A 52 -0.61 1.89 7.07
C LYS A 52 -1.12 0.68 6.32
N SER A 53 -0.30 0.14 5.42
CA SER A 53 -0.57 -1.10 4.71
C SER A 53 0.63 -2.04 4.74
N GLN A 54 0.37 -3.34 4.75
CA GLN A 54 1.37 -4.38 4.58
C GLN A 54 0.82 -5.46 3.67
N VAL A 55 1.66 -5.97 2.76
CA VAL A 55 1.30 -7.03 1.82
C VAL A 55 2.36 -8.14 1.90
N SER A 56 1.92 -9.35 2.25
CA SER A 56 2.73 -10.56 2.21
C SER A 56 2.46 -11.29 0.90
N VAL A 57 3.51 -11.51 0.10
CA VAL A 57 3.43 -12.15 -1.21
C VAL A 57 4.14 -13.49 -1.17
N ARG A 58 3.49 -14.53 -1.69
CA ARG A 58 4.11 -15.84 -1.89
C ARG A 58 4.95 -15.81 -3.16
N TYR A 59 6.18 -16.30 -3.05
CA TYR A 59 7.11 -16.43 -4.16
C TYR A 59 7.44 -17.89 -4.42
N GLU A 60 7.48 -18.28 -5.69
CA GLU A 60 8.01 -19.56 -6.15
C GLU A 60 9.05 -19.28 -7.23
N ASN A 61 10.25 -19.85 -7.09
CA ASN A 61 11.35 -19.66 -8.04
C ASN A 61 11.62 -18.17 -8.37
N ASN A 62 11.63 -17.31 -7.35
CA ASN A 62 11.80 -15.85 -7.46
C ASN A 62 10.75 -15.13 -8.31
N LYS A 63 9.57 -15.72 -8.48
CA LYS A 63 8.42 -15.07 -9.11
C LYS A 63 7.27 -14.95 -8.11
N PRO A 64 6.61 -13.80 -8.01
CA PRO A 64 5.41 -13.69 -7.19
C PRO A 64 4.28 -14.53 -7.80
N VAL A 65 3.61 -15.34 -6.99
CA VAL A 65 2.54 -16.25 -7.45
C VAL A 65 1.17 -15.94 -6.85
N SER A 66 1.12 -15.42 -5.63
CA SER A 66 -0.14 -15.04 -4.97
C SER A 66 0.11 -14.05 -3.82
N ILE A 67 -0.92 -13.29 -3.48
CA ILE A 67 -0.95 -12.52 -2.23
C ILE A 67 -1.43 -13.46 -1.13
N ASP A 68 -0.65 -13.58 -0.05
CA ASP A 68 -0.97 -14.45 1.08
C ASP A 68 -1.78 -13.70 2.14
N THR A 69 -1.35 -12.48 2.49
CA THR A 69 -1.99 -11.67 3.52
C THR A 69 -1.91 -10.18 3.18
N ILE A 70 -3.01 -9.45 3.40
CA ILE A 70 -3.06 -7.99 3.37
C ILE A 70 -3.46 -7.48 4.75
N VAL A 71 -2.71 -6.53 5.29
CA VAL A 71 -3.04 -5.83 6.54
C VAL A 71 -3.21 -4.35 6.23
N ILE A 72 -4.34 -3.79 6.63
CA ILE A 72 -4.59 -2.35 6.57
C ILE A 72 -4.95 -1.87 7.97
N SER A 73 -4.26 -0.84 8.43
CA SER A 73 -4.58 -0.11 9.65
C SER A 73 -4.80 1.34 9.27
N THR A 74 -6.02 1.84 9.42
CA THR A 74 -6.36 3.23 9.08
C THR A 74 -7.01 3.92 10.26
N GLN A 75 -6.68 5.19 10.45
CA GLN A 75 -7.38 6.04 11.39
C GLN A 75 -8.76 6.39 10.81
N HIS A 76 -9.78 6.44 11.66
CA HIS A 76 -11.16 6.72 11.27
C HIS A 76 -11.93 7.46 12.36
N SER A 77 -13.13 7.96 12.01
CA SER A 77 -14.11 8.48 12.96
C SER A 77 -14.53 7.41 13.98
N PRO A 78 -14.77 7.74 15.27
CA PRO A 78 -15.31 6.78 16.23
C PRO A 78 -16.76 6.35 15.91
N GLU A 79 -17.44 7.05 15.00
CA GLU A 79 -18.83 6.77 14.62
C GLU A 79 -18.97 5.58 13.65
N VAL A 80 -17.88 5.20 12.95
CA VAL A 80 -17.91 4.07 12.02
C VAL A 80 -17.75 2.75 12.79
N SER A 81 -18.62 1.78 12.50
CA SER A 81 -18.47 0.44 13.07
C SER A 81 -17.29 -0.30 12.43
N GLN A 82 -16.64 -1.18 13.20
CA GLN A 82 -15.53 -1.99 12.69
C GLN A 82 -15.95 -2.87 11.50
N LYS A 83 -17.20 -3.36 11.49
CA LYS A 83 -17.75 -4.14 10.39
C LYS A 83 -17.84 -3.29 9.11
N HIS A 84 -18.46 -2.12 9.19
CA HIS A 84 -18.59 -1.23 8.04
C HIS A 84 -17.24 -0.71 7.54
N LEU A 85 -16.33 -0.35 8.45
CA LEU A 85 -14.96 0.02 8.10
C LEU A 85 -14.27 -1.08 7.28
N LYS A 86 -14.35 -2.33 7.75
CA LYS A 86 -13.71 -3.47 7.10
C LYS A 86 -14.29 -3.72 5.70
N GLU A 87 -15.62 -3.75 5.58
CA GLU A 87 -16.32 -3.97 4.31
C GLU A 87 -15.97 -2.86 3.31
N ALA A 88 -16.09 -1.60 3.72
CA ALA A 88 -15.79 -0.44 2.86
C ALA A 88 -14.33 -0.38 2.42
N VAL A 89 -13.37 -0.67 3.31
CA VAL A 89 -11.94 -0.73 2.95
C VAL A 89 -11.67 -1.85 1.96
N ILE A 90 -12.30 -3.02 2.12
CA ILE A 90 -12.12 -4.12 1.17
C ILE A 90 -12.69 -3.73 -0.21
N GLU A 91 -13.92 -3.23 -0.25
CA GLU A 91 -14.64 -2.89 -1.49
C GLU A 91 -14.01 -1.72 -2.26
N GLU A 92 -13.56 -0.67 -1.57
CA GLU A 92 -13.09 0.56 -2.24
C GLU A 92 -11.58 0.63 -2.46
N ILE A 93 -10.80 -0.23 -1.80
CA ILE A 93 -9.33 -0.09 -1.75
C ILE A 93 -8.60 -1.38 -2.16
N VAL A 94 -9.11 -2.55 -1.78
CA VAL A 94 -8.42 -3.84 -2.04
C VAL A 94 -8.93 -4.53 -3.30
N TYR A 95 -10.20 -4.35 -3.63
CA TYR A 95 -10.90 -5.02 -4.73
C TYR A 95 -10.39 -4.65 -6.13
#